data_AF-G2PGN9-F1
#
_entry.id   AF-G2PGN9-F1
#
_cell.length_a   1.000
_cell.length_b   1.000
_cell.length_c   1.000
_cell.angle_alpha   90.00
_cell.angle_beta   90.00
_cell.angle_gamma   90.00
#
_symmetry.space_group_name_H-M   'P 1'
#
loop_
_entity.id
_entity.type
_entity.pdbx_description
1 polymer ?
#
loop_
_entity_poly.entity_id
_entity_poly.type
_entity_poly.pdbx_seq_one_letter_code
_entity_poly.pdbx_strand_id
1 'polypeptide(L)'
;MTPSFVPEQSDGEPPSRRGRKPESIEEKVGTSHRAWLESLRSRLFASGLTLDDLVNRSGYSKTRISELLRGKGYYPGWAITYSVVCSLDLPILPMRRLWTAAAREADKDTSWIENRIHAVQPLPPEQPPVAHQGFTEAVRQPYTDYARAFLQTDRRARWVVAEAFDILWLGWDEATASPNVRRHAWCLLRSRVMLRAPRHDGYPDLRAAAFSTLAQSQTDDLAVRFAQIGEQAGFFDAMGRLPDDQLDVTVLRYLCGISEDAIPTVVGLSPAITHAMDHHARGALERIYHRHENPE
;
A
#
# COMPACT_ATOMS: atom_id res chain seq x y z
N MET A 1 -14.16 -31.43 -68.06
CA MET A 1 -13.49 -32.02 -66.87
C MET A 1 -12.64 -30.93 -66.26
N THR A 2 -13.15 -30.31 -65.20
CA THR A 2 -12.54 -29.15 -64.54
C THR A 2 -12.18 -29.59 -63.13
N PRO A 3 -10.91 -29.48 -62.69
CA PRO A 3 -10.49 -30.02 -61.39
C PRO A 3 -11.02 -29.13 -60.25
N SER A 4 -11.63 -29.79 -59.27
CA SER A 4 -12.13 -29.18 -58.03
C SER A 4 -10.96 -28.86 -57.11
N PHE A 5 -10.82 -27.58 -56.74
CA PHE A 5 -9.93 -27.13 -55.67
C PHE A 5 -10.53 -27.48 -54.32
N VAL A 6 -9.83 -28.32 -53.55
CA VAL A 6 -10.09 -28.52 -52.11
C VAL A 6 -9.29 -27.45 -51.37
N PRO A 7 -9.92 -26.58 -50.55
CA PRO A 7 -9.14 -25.68 -49.70
C PRO A 7 -8.61 -26.45 -48.49
N GLU A 8 -7.30 -26.35 -48.27
CA GLU A 8 -6.60 -26.74 -47.05
C GLU A 8 -7.30 -26.15 -45.82
N GLN A 9 -7.72 -27.04 -44.91
CA GLN A 9 -8.08 -26.66 -43.55
C GLN A 9 -6.83 -26.17 -42.84
N SER A 10 -6.75 -24.87 -42.59
CA SER A 10 -5.80 -24.25 -41.68
C SER A 10 -5.95 -24.88 -40.30
N ASP A 11 -4.90 -25.56 -39.84
CA ASP A 11 -4.73 -26.04 -38.46
C ASP A 11 -4.78 -24.83 -37.52
N GLY A 12 -5.97 -24.56 -37.01
CA GLY A 12 -6.19 -23.56 -35.98
C GLY A 12 -5.49 -24.00 -34.69
N GLU A 13 -4.50 -23.21 -34.28
CA GLU A 13 -3.92 -23.22 -32.93
C GLU A 13 -5.03 -23.37 -31.88
N PRO A 14 -4.91 -24.31 -30.91
CA PRO A 14 -5.96 -24.51 -29.93
C PRO A 14 -6.14 -23.24 -29.10
N PRO A 15 -7.38 -22.80 -28.84
CA PRO A 15 -7.62 -21.59 -28.08
C PRO A 15 -7.03 -21.76 -26.67
N SER A 16 -6.02 -20.95 -26.36
CA SER A 16 -5.49 -20.77 -25.00
C SER A 16 -6.66 -20.39 -24.09
N ARG A 17 -7.24 -21.38 -23.40
CA ARG A 17 -8.31 -21.18 -22.42
C ARG A 17 -7.69 -20.51 -21.20
N ARG A 18 -7.45 -19.19 -21.26
CA ARG A 18 -7.18 -18.38 -20.07
C ARG A 18 -8.34 -18.59 -19.10
N GLY A 19 -8.07 -19.24 -17.97
CA GLY A 19 -9.07 -19.48 -16.93
C GLY A 19 -9.76 -18.18 -16.52
N ARG A 20 -11.07 -18.27 -16.22
CA ARG A 20 -11.88 -17.12 -15.77
C ARG A 20 -11.22 -16.45 -14.56
N LYS A 21 -11.04 -15.13 -14.61
CA LYS A 21 -10.50 -14.36 -13.48
C LYS A 21 -11.36 -14.60 -12.22
N PRO A 22 -10.77 -14.79 -11.03
CA PRO A 22 -11.51 -14.81 -9.77
C PRO A 22 -12.40 -13.57 -9.64
N GLU A 23 -13.58 -13.73 -9.04
CA GLU A 23 -14.49 -12.62 -8.72
C GLU A 23 -13.80 -11.57 -7.82
N SER A 24 -14.42 -10.41 -7.61
CA SER A 24 -13.87 -9.36 -6.75
C SER A 24 -13.63 -9.84 -5.31
N ILE A 25 -12.66 -9.23 -4.63
CA ILE A 25 -12.44 -9.43 -3.18
C ILE A 25 -13.64 -8.83 -2.45
N GLU A 26 -14.23 -9.56 -1.50
CA GLU A 26 -15.41 -9.12 -0.74
C GLU A 26 -15.15 -7.77 -0.05
N GLU A 27 -16.14 -6.86 -0.07
CA GLU A 27 -15.99 -5.49 0.45
C GLU A 27 -15.66 -5.45 1.95
N LYS A 28 -16.19 -6.40 2.73
CA LYS A 28 -15.94 -6.53 4.17
C LYS A 28 -14.52 -6.99 4.54
N VAL A 29 -13.69 -7.35 3.56
CA VAL A 29 -12.31 -7.77 3.80
C VAL A 29 -11.51 -6.56 4.29
N GLY A 30 -10.95 -6.68 5.49
CA GLY A 30 -10.12 -5.65 6.10
C GLY A 30 -8.92 -5.24 5.25
N THR A 31 -8.39 -4.05 5.50
CA THR A 31 -7.34 -3.40 4.70
C THR A 31 -6.06 -4.23 4.60
N SER A 32 -5.70 -4.92 5.69
CA SER A 32 -4.49 -5.75 5.77
C SER A 32 -4.71 -7.10 5.07
N HIS A 33 -5.92 -7.69 5.21
CA HIS A 33 -6.29 -8.91 4.50
C HIS A 33 -6.33 -8.68 2.98
N ARG A 34 -6.91 -7.55 2.56
CA ARG A 34 -6.97 -7.15 1.16
C ARG A 34 -5.58 -6.99 0.53
N ALA A 35 -4.62 -6.39 1.25
CA ALA A 35 -3.27 -6.17 0.74
C ALA A 35 -2.57 -7.46 0.29
N TRP A 36 -2.53 -8.49 1.14
CA TRP A 36 -1.85 -9.72 0.75
C TRP A 36 -2.66 -10.52 -0.28
N LEU A 37 -3.99 -10.41 -0.29
CA LEU A 37 -4.83 -11.00 -1.34
C LEU A 37 -4.59 -10.35 -2.71
N GLU A 38 -4.41 -9.03 -2.75
CA GLU A 38 -4.08 -8.32 -3.98
C GLU A 38 -2.71 -8.76 -4.51
N SER A 39 -1.68 -8.82 -3.67
CA SER A 39 -0.37 -9.36 -4.08
C SER A 39 -0.47 -10.80 -4.59
N LEU A 40 -1.22 -11.66 -3.90
CA LEU A 40 -1.42 -13.05 -4.28
C LEU A 40 -2.14 -13.17 -5.64
N ARG A 41 -3.21 -12.39 -5.83
CA ARG A 41 -3.99 -12.38 -7.08
C ARG A 41 -3.18 -11.81 -8.24
N SER A 42 -2.46 -10.72 -8.03
CA SER A 42 -1.58 -10.12 -9.05
C SER A 42 -0.54 -11.13 -9.52
N ARG A 43 0.11 -11.85 -8.61
CA ARG A 43 1.05 -12.93 -8.97
C ARG A 43 0.37 -14.07 -9.72
N LEU A 44 -0.80 -14.52 -9.28
CA LEU A 44 -1.56 -15.54 -9.99
C LEU A 44 -1.84 -15.11 -11.44
N PHE A 45 -2.31 -13.88 -11.64
CA PHE A 45 -2.56 -13.35 -12.99
C PHE A 45 -1.30 -13.24 -13.84
N ALA A 46 -0.18 -12.78 -13.26
CA ALA A 46 1.09 -12.65 -13.95
C ALA A 46 1.71 -14.01 -14.31
N SER A 47 1.54 -15.02 -13.46
CA SER A 47 2.07 -16.38 -13.68
C SER A 47 1.39 -17.15 -14.82
N GLY A 48 0.20 -16.71 -15.25
CA GLY A 48 -0.63 -17.43 -16.22
C GLY A 48 -1.27 -18.72 -15.69
N LEU A 49 -1.07 -19.06 -14.42
CA LEU A 49 -1.64 -20.25 -13.80
C LEU A 49 -3.16 -20.12 -13.65
N THR A 50 -3.85 -21.24 -13.78
CA THR A 50 -5.29 -21.37 -13.57
C THR A 50 -5.62 -21.79 -12.14
N LEU A 51 -6.90 -21.72 -11.77
CA LEU A 51 -7.36 -22.30 -10.51
C LEU A 51 -7.11 -23.81 -10.45
N ASP A 52 -7.20 -24.52 -11.58
CA ASP A 52 -6.99 -25.96 -11.62
C ASP A 52 -5.51 -26.30 -11.42
N ASP A 53 -4.60 -25.46 -11.91
CA ASP A 53 -3.16 -25.58 -11.59
C ASP A 53 -2.91 -25.40 -10.09
N LEU A 54 -3.57 -24.43 -9.45
CA LEU A 54 -3.46 -24.25 -8.00
C LEU A 54 -4.06 -25.44 -7.23
N VAL A 55 -5.15 -26.05 -7.70
CA VAL A 55 -5.71 -27.26 -7.09
C VAL A 55 -4.68 -28.39 -7.13
N ASN A 56 -4.09 -28.63 -8.30
CA ASN A 56 -3.10 -29.69 -8.50
C ASN A 56 -1.84 -29.50 -7.66
N ARG A 57 -1.37 -28.26 -7.50
CA ARG A 57 -0.15 -27.93 -6.75
C ARG A 57 -0.37 -27.85 -5.23
N SER A 58 -1.52 -27.32 -4.80
CA SER A 58 -1.75 -27.03 -3.38
C SER A 58 -2.43 -28.16 -2.62
N GLY A 59 -3.09 -29.09 -3.32
CA GLY A 59 -3.89 -30.16 -2.73
C GLY A 59 -5.24 -29.71 -2.15
N TYR A 60 -5.61 -28.44 -2.30
CA TYR A 60 -6.89 -27.90 -1.85
C TYR A 60 -7.94 -27.93 -2.97
N SER A 61 -9.22 -28.08 -2.60
CA SER A 61 -10.31 -28.05 -3.58
C SER A 61 -10.46 -26.68 -4.23
N LYS A 62 -10.95 -26.67 -5.48
CA LYS A 62 -11.20 -25.45 -6.26
C LYS A 62 -12.06 -24.44 -5.50
N THR A 63 -13.07 -24.93 -4.78
CA THR A 63 -13.95 -24.11 -3.92
C THR A 63 -13.16 -23.38 -2.83
N ARG A 64 -12.29 -24.09 -2.09
CA ARG A 64 -11.50 -23.48 -1.00
C ARG A 64 -10.49 -22.46 -1.51
N ILE A 65 -9.85 -22.73 -2.64
CA ILE A 65 -8.93 -21.78 -3.28
C ILE A 65 -9.70 -20.55 -3.77
N SER A 66 -10.88 -20.74 -4.37
CA SER A 66 -11.73 -19.63 -4.80
C SER A 66 -12.26 -18.79 -3.63
N GLU A 67 -12.60 -19.42 -2.50
CA GLU A 67 -12.97 -18.70 -1.26
C GLU A 67 -11.80 -17.88 -0.72
N LEU A 68 -10.59 -18.47 -0.66
CA LEU A 68 -9.36 -17.79 -0.27
C LEU A 68 -9.15 -16.53 -1.13
N LEU A 69 -9.12 -16.66 -2.46
CA LEU A 69 -8.82 -15.55 -3.38
C LEU A 69 -9.88 -14.43 -3.39
N ARG A 70 -11.07 -14.69 -2.86
CA ARG A 70 -12.14 -13.70 -2.68
C ARG A 70 -12.16 -13.10 -1.27
N GLY A 71 -11.40 -13.66 -0.33
CA GLY A 71 -11.52 -13.34 1.10
C GLY A 71 -12.89 -13.70 1.67
N LYS A 72 -13.54 -14.73 1.11
CA LYS A 72 -14.90 -15.15 1.48
C LYS A 72 -14.89 -16.03 2.72
N GLY A 73 -15.79 -15.72 3.66
CA GLY A 73 -16.01 -16.52 4.87
C GLY A 73 -15.11 -16.13 6.04
N TYR A 74 -14.66 -17.13 6.81
CA TYR A 74 -13.75 -16.92 7.94
C TYR A 74 -12.33 -16.61 7.48
N TYR A 75 -11.57 -15.91 8.34
CA TYR A 75 -10.16 -15.65 8.08
C TYR A 75 -9.40 -16.97 7.81
N PRO A 76 -8.67 -17.08 6.68
CA PRO A 76 -8.10 -18.35 6.25
C PRO A 76 -6.99 -18.80 7.19
N GLY A 77 -6.92 -20.11 7.46
CA GLY A 77 -5.80 -20.69 8.20
C GLY A 77 -4.50 -20.61 7.40
N TRP A 78 -3.36 -20.51 8.08
CA TRP A 78 -2.06 -20.34 7.42
C TRP A 78 -1.71 -21.47 6.43
N ALA A 79 -2.10 -22.72 6.70
CA ALA A 79 -1.75 -23.87 5.84
C ALA A 79 -2.24 -23.73 4.38
N ILE A 80 -3.47 -23.25 4.15
CA ILE A 80 -3.98 -23.05 2.79
C ILE A 80 -3.28 -21.88 2.11
N THR A 81 -3.07 -20.77 2.83
CA THR A 81 -2.35 -19.60 2.32
C THR A 81 -0.92 -19.99 1.94
N TYR A 82 -0.19 -20.65 2.85
CA TYR A 82 1.16 -21.16 2.62
C TYR A 82 1.26 -22.03 1.37
N SER A 83 0.34 -22.99 1.20
CA SER A 83 0.36 -23.91 0.06
C SER A 83 0.18 -23.17 -1.29
N VAL A 84 -0.75 -22.20 -1.34
CA VAL A 84 -0.96 -21.38 -2.54
C VAL A 84 0.23 -20.45 -2.81
N VAL A 85 0.83 -19.88 -1.76
CA VAL A 85 2.01 -19.01 -1.84
C VAL A 85 3.21 -19.77 -2.40
N CYS A 86 3.46 -21.00 -1.92
CA CYS A 86 4.47 -21.89 -2.47
C CYS A 86 4.18 -22.24 -3.94
N SER A 87 2.92 -22.49 -4.28
CA SER A 87 2.50 -22.83 -5.65
C SER A 87 2.73 -21.70 -6.66
N LEU A 88 2.77 -20.46 -6.18
CA LEU A 88 2.96 -19.22 -6.95
C LEU A 88 4.40 -18.68 -6.90
N ASP A 89 5.30 -19.38 -6.21
CA ASP A 89 6.69 -18.98 -6.00
C ASP A 89 6.78 -17.54 -5.45
N LEU A 90 5.98 -17.27 -4.40
CA LEU A 90 5.98 -16.00 -3.69
C LEU A 90 6.85 -16.07 -2.43
N PRO A 91 7.53 -14.96 -2.08
CA PRO A 91 8.25 -14.89 -0.82
C PRO A 91 7.35 -15.15 0.39
N ILE A 92 7.74 -16.12 1.23
CA ILE A 92 6.87 -16.64 2.27
C ILE A 92 6.92 -15.78 3.53
N LEU A 93 8.08 -15.23 3.89
CA LEU A 93 8.22 -14.40 5.09
C LEU A 93 7.42 -13.09 5.04
N PRO A 94 7.49 -12.25 3.99
CA PRO A 94 6.65 -11.05 3.91
C PRO A 94 5.17 -11.44 3.86
N MET A 95 4.81 -12.51 3.15
CA MET A 95 3.44 -13.01 3.14
C MET A 95 2.95 -13.43 4.53
N ARG A 96 3.78 -14.13 5.31
CA ARG A 96 3.46 -14.51 6.69
C ARG A 96 3.24 -13.29 7.57
N ARG A 97 4.08 -12.26 7.46
CA ARG A 97 3.92 -11.01 8.22
C ARG A 97 2.62 -10.29 7.88
N LEU A 98 2.28 -10.18 6.60
CA LEU A 98 1.01 -9.60 6.16
C LEU A 98 -0.19 -10.44 6.60
N TRP A 99 -0.10 -11.77 6.48
CA TRP A 99 -1.13 -12.68 6.96
C TRP A 99 -1.33 -12.58 8.48
N THR A 100 -0.25 -12.44 9.27
CA THR A 100 -0.35 -12.23 10.72
C THR A 100 -1.02 -10.89 11.04
N ALA A 101 -0.67 -9.82 10.32
CA ALA A 101 -1.28 -8.51 10.50
C ALA A 101 -2.79 -8.54 10.20
N ALA A 102 -3.17 -9.19 9.10
CA ALA A 102 -4.56 -9.41 8.71
C ALA A 102 -5.34 -10.33 9.66
N ALA A 103 -4.68 -11.32 10.26
CA ALA A 103 -5.31 -12.16 11.28
C ALA A 103 -5.69 -11.34 12.53
N ARG A 104 -4.80 -10.44 12.97
CA ARG A 104 -5.09 -9.52 14.09
C ARG A 104 -6.21 -8.55 13.77
N GLU A 105 -6.25 -8.04 12.53
CA GLU A 105 -7.35 -7.20 12.02
C GLU A 105 -8.70 -7.96 11.99
N ALA A 106 -8.66 -9.29 11.82
CA ALA A 106 -9.83 -10.18 11.88
C ALA A 106 -10.11 -10.73 13.30
N ASP A 107 -9.65 -10.01 14.33
CA ASP A 107 -9.81 -10.32 15.76
C ASP A 107 -9.33 -11.72 16.15
N LYS A 108 -8.25 -12.21 15.52
CA LYS A 108 -7.59 -13.46 15.94
C LYS A 108 -6.56 -13.18 17.02
N ASP A 109 -6.67 -13.93 18.11
CA ASP A 109 -5.72 -13.87 19.21
C ASP A 109 -4.36 -14.47 18.84
N THR A 110 -3.35 -14.18 19.66
CA THR A 110 -1.97 -14.58 19.41
C THR A 110 -1.78 -16.10 19.42
N SER A 111 -2.46 -16.82 20.33
CA SER A 111 -2.39 -18.29 20.41
C SER A 111 -2.97 -18.92 19.15
N TRP A 112 -4.11 -18.41 18.64
CA TRP A 112 -4.66 -18.87 17.37
C TRP A 112 -3.67 -18.68 16.22
N ILE A 113 -3.03 -17.51 16.13
CA ILE A 113 -2.06 -17.18 15.08
C ILE A 113 -0.86 -18.14 15.14
N GLU A 114 -0.27 -18.32 16.31
CA GLU A 114 0.89 -19.19 16.53
C GLU A 114 0.55 -20.65 16.19
N ASN A 115 -0.58 -21.16 16.68
CA ASN A 115 -1.04 -22.52 16.39
C ASN A 115 -1.24 -22.75 14.88
N ARG A 116 -1.75 -21.76 14.14
CA ARG A 116 -1.90 -21.87 12.69
C ARG A 116 -0.56 -21.83 11.96
N ILE A 117 0.39 -21.02 12.42
CA ILE A 117 1.74 -20.96 11.84
C ILE A 117 2.50 -22.27 12.09
N HIS A 118 2.44 -22.80 13.31
CA HIS A 118 3.10 -24.05 13.70
C HIS A 118 2.49 -25.31 13.08
N ALA A 119 1.28 -25.23 12.53
CA ALA A 119 0.67 -26.32 11.77
C ALA A 119 1.37 -26.61 10.43
N VAL A 120 2.30 -25.76 10.00
CA VAL A 120 3.11 -25.89 8.79
C VAL A 120 4.58 -26.06 9.18
N GLN A 121 5.36 -26.77 8.36
CA GLN A 121 6.79 -26.95 8.60
C GLN A 121 7.53 -25.60 8.78
N PRO A 122 8.59 -25.56 9.62
CA PRO A 122 9.40 -24.37 9.81
C PRO A 122 9.96 -23.85 8.49
N LEU A 123 9.85 -22.54 8.31
CA LEU A 123 10.36 -21.83 7.13
C LEU A 123 11.88 -21.71 7.22
N PRO A 124 12.64 -21.98 6.13
CA PRO A 124 14.04 -21.58 6.09
C PRO A 124 14.15 -20.05 6.20
N PRO A 125 15.29 -19.53 6.68
CA PRO A 125 15.52 -18.09 6.67
C PRO A 125 15.50 -17.58 5.23
N GLU A 126 14.55 -16.71 4.94
CA GLU A 126 14.40 -16.06 3.65
C GLU A 126 14.88 -14.62 3.78
N GLN A 127 15.79 -14.19 2.90
CA GLN A 127 16.30 -12.82 2.90
C GLN A 127 15.68 -12.04 1.75
N PRO A 128 15.33 -10.75 1.95
CA PRO A 128 14.91 -9.90 0.85
C PRO A 128 16.05 -9.74 -0.17
N PRO A 129 15.73 -9.49 -1.46
CA PRO A 129 16.74 -9.12 -2.44
C PRO A 129 17.64 -7.98 -1.94
N VAL A 130 18.94 -8.01 -2.18
CA VAL A 130 19.89 -6.98 -1.69
C VAL A 130 19.47 -5.57 -2.17
N ALA A 131 18.99 -5.45 -3.40
CA ALA A 131 18.49 -4.18 -3.92
C ALA A 131 17.23 -3.68 -3.16
N HIS A 132 16.35 -4.59 -2.74
CA HIS A 132 15.21 -4.26 -1.88
C HIS A 132 15.67 -3.82 -0.49
N GLN A 133 16.65 -4.51 0.09
CA GLN A 133 17.24 -4.13 1.39
C GLN A 133 17.82 -2.72 1.34
N GLY A 134 18.73 -2.45 0.40
CA GLY A 134 19.35 -1.13 0.27
C GLY A 134 18.32 -0.03 -0.05
N PHE A 135 17.31 -0.34 -0.88
CA PHE A 135 16.22 0.59 -1.15
C PHE A 135 15.43 0.93 0.13
N THR A 136 14.95 -0.09 0.85
CA THR A 136 14.11 0.12 2.03
C THR A 136 14.87 0.77 3.17
N GLU A 137 16.16 0.50 3.33
CA GLU A 137 17.02 1.21 4.27
C GLU A 137 17.11 2.70 3.94
N ALA A 138 17.39 3.04 2.68
CA ALA A 138 17.55 4.42 2.24
C ALA A 138 16.29 5.29 2.40
N VAL A 139 15.09 4.71 2.28
CA VAL A 139 13.82 5.47 2.33
C VAL A 139 13.05 5.31 3.64
N ARG A 140 13.51 4.45 4.57
CA ARG A 140 12.76 4.11 5.80
C ARG A 140 12.34 5.33 6.61
N GLN A 141 13.29 6.23 6.85
CA GLN A 141 13.07 7.39 7.71
C GLN A 141 12.05 8.37 7.09
N PRO A 142 12.24 8.90 5.86
CA PRO A 142 11.27 9.81 5.27
C PRO A 142 9.89 9.18 5.08
N TYR A 143 9.81 7.88 4.80
CA TYR A 143 8.53 7.16 4.71
C TYR A 143 7.81 7.09 6.06
N THR A 144 8.56 6.88 7.14
CA THR A 144 8.01 6.83 8.51
C THR A 144 7.57 8.23 8.96
N ASP A 145 8.34 9.27 8.65
CA ASP A 145 7.99 10.65 8.99
C ASP A 145 6.72 11.10 8.26
N TYR A 146 6.62 10.79 6.95
CA TYR A 146 5.39 11.02 6.18
C TYR A 146 4.19 10.26 6.78
N ALA A 147 4.34 8.96 7.06
CA ALA A 147 3.26 8.17 7.66
C ALA A 147 2.86 8.70 9.05
N ARG A 148 3.81 9.22 9.84
CA ARG A 148 3.55 9.80 11.16
C ARG A 148 2.70 11.06 11.08
N ALA A 149 2.88 11.88 10.04
CA ALA A 149 2.08 13.08 9.84
C ALA A 149 0.57 12.77 9.75
N PHE A 150 0.19 11.60 9.24
CA PHE A 150 -1.22 11.20 9.11
C PHE A 150 -1.72 10.25 10.20
N LEU A 151 -0.85 9.36 10.70
CA LEU A 151 -1.29 8.23 11.54
C LEU A 151 -1.15 8.49 13.05
N GLN A 152 -0.71 9.69 13.43
CA GLN A 152 -0.67 10.28 14.79
C GLN A 152 0.20 9.55 15.81
N THR A 153 0.44 8.25 15.64
CA THR A 153 1.27 7.42 16.51
C THR A 153 2.41 6.81 15.71
N ASP A 154 3.58 6.88 16.30
CA ASP A 154 4.82 6.34 15.76
C ASP A 154 4.75 4.81 15.55
N ARG A 155 4.01 4.10 16.40
CA ARG A 155 3.71 2.67 16.23
C ARG A 155 2.93 2.39 14.95
N ARG A 156 1.86 3.16 14.66
CA ARG A 156 1.06 2.97 13.44
C ARG A 156 1.86 3.33 12.19
N ALA A 157 2.65 4.40 12.25
CA ALA A 157 3.52 4.82 11.15
C ALA A 157 4.51 3.72 10.77
N ARG A 158 5.30 3.22 11.72
CA ARG A 158 6.25 2.12 11.48
C ARG A 158 5.57 0.86 10.95
N TRP A 159 4.40 0.52 11.48
CA TRP A 159 3.67 -0.67 11.03
C TRP A 159 3.22 -0.55 9.56
N VAL A 160 2.68 0.60 9.15
CA VAL A 160 2.28 0.83 7.76
C VAL A 160 3.48 0.84 6.81
N VAL A 161 4.62 1.42 7.22
CA VAL A 161 5.86 1.38 6.44
C VAL A 161 6.37 -0.05 6.28
N ALA A 162 6.37 -0.83 7.36
CA ALA A 162 6.76 -2.24 7.31
C ALA A 162 5.83 -3.07 6.40
N GLU A 163 4.51 -2.84 6.48
CA GLU A 163 3.53 -3.46 5.59
C GLU A 163 3.81 -3.10 4.11
N ALA A 164 4.05 -1.82 3.82
CA ALA A 164 4.38 -1.38 2.46
C ALA A 164 5.66 -2.02 1.93
N PHE A 165 6.69 -2.19 2.77
CA PHE A 165 7.92 -2.90 2.39
C PHE A 165 7.72 -4.40 2.17
N ASP A 166 6.82 -5.04 2.93
CA ASP A 166 6.45 -6.43 2.72
C ASP A 166 5.69 -6.61 1.39
N ILE A 167 4.75 -5.71 1.07
CA ILE A 167 4.06 -5.71 -0.22
C ILE A 167 5.05 -5.45 -1.37
N LEU A 168 5.97 -4.50 -1.19
CA LEU A 168 7.02 -4.19 -2.17
C LEU A 168 7.97 -5.38 -2.39
N TRP A 169 8.25 -6.17 -1.35
CA TRP A 169 9.03 -7.40 -1.50
C TRP A 169 8.26 -8.43 -2.33
N LEU A 170 6.97 -8.67 -2.04
CA LEU A 170 6.15 -9.61 -2.80
C LEU A 170 6.05 -9.26 -4.30
N GLY A 171 6.12 -7.96 -4.64
CA GLY A 171 6.08 -7.45 -6.02
C GLY A 171 7.41 -6.90 -6.52
N TRP A 172 8.56 -7.32 -5.97
CA TRP A 172 9.83 -6.64 -6.25
C TRP A 172 10.23 -6.67 -7.73
N ASP A 173 10.03 -7.80 -8.42
CA ASP A 173 10.32 -7.92 -9.85
C ASP A 173 9.49 -6.93 -10.67
N GLU A 174 8.21 -6.78 -10.35
CA GLU A 174 7.31 -5.80 -10.99
C GLU A 174 7.75 -4.37 -10.70
N ALA A 175 8.10 -4.08 -9.44
CA ALA A 175 8.56 -2.76 -9.04
C ALA A 175 9.84 -2.37 -9.79
N THR A 176 10.79 -3.30 -9.94
CA THR A 176 12.05 -3.06 -10.69
C THR A 176 11.87 -2.99 -12.19
N ALA A 177 10.84 -3.64 -12.74
CA ALA A 177 10.46 -3.51 -14.14
C ALA A 177 9.70 -2.19 -14.44
N SER A 178 9.24 -1.48 -13.41
CA SER A 178 8.56 -0.19 -13.60
C SER A 178 9.53 0.90 -14.11
N PRO A 179 9.05 1.91 -14.83
CA PRO A 179 9.89 3.02 -15.31
C PRO A 179 10.60 3.78 -14.19
N ASN A 180 10.06 3.72 -12.96
CA ASN A 180 10.59 4.41 -11.81
C ASN A 180 10.20 3.69 -10.51
N VAL A 181 11.13 2.87 -10.00
CA VAL A 181 10.95 2.08 -8.77
C VAL A 181 10.63 2.95 -7.56
N ARG A 182 11.25 4.13 -7.45
CA ARG A 182 11.01 5.06 -6.33
C ARG A 182 9.57 5.56 -6.34
N ARG A 183 9.09 6.00 -7.51
CA ARG A 183 7.70 6.46 -7.66
C ARG A 183 6.72 5.33 -7.39
N HIS A 184 6.98 4.13 -7.90
CA HIS A 184 6.15 2.96 -7.63
C HIS A 184 6.05 2.68 -6.12
N ALA A 185 7.19 2.63 -5.42
CA ALA A 185 7.23 2.42 -3.97
C ALA A 185 6.57 3.56 -3.18
N TRP A 186 6.73 4.81 -3.62
CA TRP A 186 6.07 5.97 -3.01
C TRP A 186 4.55 5.87 -3.13
N CYS A 187 4.03 5.60 -4.32
CA CYS A 187 2.60 5.42 -4.54
C CYS A 187 2.02 4.26 -3.71
N LEU A 188 2.76 3.16 -3.58
CA LEU A 188 2.40 2.05 -2.70
C LEU A 188 2.30 2.51 -1.25
N LEU A 189 3.36 3.11 -0.69
CA LEU A 189 3.35 3.64 0.68
C LEU A 189 2.17 4.59 0.88
N ARG A 190 2.03 5.58 -0.01
CA ARG A 190 0.99 6.61 0.06
C ARG A 190 -0.40 5.98 0.12
N SER A 191 -0.68 5.04 -0.77
CA SER A 191 -1.94 4.29 -0.75
C SER A 191 -2.20 3.64 0.61
N ARG A 192 -1.19 2.97 1.20
CA ARG A 192 -1.31 2.33 2.51
C ARG A 192 -1.53 3.30 3.67
N VAL A 193 -0.90 4.49 3.60
CA VAL A 193 -1.10 5.57 4.57
C VAL A 193 -2.51 6.15 4.44
N MET A 194 -2.94 6.51 3.23
CA MET A 194 -4.24 7.13 2.97
C MET A 194 -5.42 6.23 3.28
N LEU A 195 -5.28 4.91 3.14
CA LEU A 195 -6.29 3.94 3.56
C LEU A 195 -6.56 3.96 5.08
N ARG A 196 -5.63 4.51 5.88
CA ARG A 196 -5.68 4.50 7.34
C ARG A 196 -5.64 5.88 7.97
N ALA A 197 -5.42 6.92 7.16
CA ALA A 197 -5.47 8.30 7.57
C ALA A 197 -6.91 8.62 8.00
N PRO A 198 -7.11 9.22 9.19
CA PRO A 198 -8.40 9.81 9.54
C PRO A 198 -8.83 10.81 8.46
N ARG A 199 -10.13 10.93 8.23
CA ARG A 199 -10.68 11.86 7.24
C ARG A 199 -11.59 12.89 7.89
N HIS A 200 -11.49 14.12 7.43
CA HIS A 200 -12.34 15.24 7.78
C HIS A 200 -12.86 15.87 6.47
N ASP A 201 -14.18 15.98 6.33
CA ASP A 201 -14.85 16.44 5.10
C ASP A 201 -14.41 15.73 3.81
N GLY A 202 -14.07 14.43 3.91
CA GLY A 202 -13.60 13.64 2.77
C GLY A 202 -12.10 13.77 2.46
N TYR A 203 -11.37 14.63 3.15
CA TYR A 203 -9.93 14.86 2.98
C TYR A 203 -9.12 14.25 4.15
N PRO A 204 -7.83 13.91 3.97
CA PRO A 204 -6.97 13.48 5.07
C PRO A 204 -6.89 14.52 6.18
N ASP A 205 -7.10 14.12 7.43
CA ASP A 205 -7.05 14.99 8.59
C ASP A 205 -5.59 15.14 9.08
N LEU A 206 -5.04 16.35 8.93
CA LEU A 206 -3.71 16.71 9.39
C LEU A 206 -3.71 17.52 10.70
N ARG A 207 -4.87 17.78 11.31
CA ARG A 207 -4.93 18.64 12.51
C ARG A 207 -4.18 18.03 13.70
N ALA A 208 -4.16 16.71 13.80
CA ALA A 208 -3.35 16.02 14.82
C ALA A 208 -1.83 16.23 14.66
N ALA A 209 -1.35 16.43 13.42
CA ALA A 209 0.02 16.84 13.17
C ALA A 209 0.27 18.28 13.69
N ALA A 210 -0.70 19.19 13.52
CA ALA A 210 -0.66 20.55 14.06
C ALA A 210 -0.39 20.57 15.57
N PHE A 211 -1.13 19.77 16.33
CA PHE A 211 -0.95 19.65 17.78
C PHE A 211 0.44 19.16 18.15
N SER A 212 1.03 18.24 17.36
CA SER A 212 2.37 17.71 17.62
C SER A 212 3.46 18.74 17.31
N THR A 213 3.27 19.55 16.27
CA THR A 213 4.17 20.67 15.92
C THR A 213 4.07 21.81 16.94
N LEU A 214 2.87 22.13 17.44
CA LEU A 214 2.64 23.16 18.45
C LEU A 214 3.01 22.75 19.87
N ALA A 215 2.90 21.47 20.23
CA ALA A 215 3.39 20.98 21.51
C ALA A 215 4.91 21.17 21.66
N GLN A 216 5.64 21.30 20.54
CA GLN A 216 7.06 21.61 20.49
C GLN A 216 7.35 23.13 20.49
N SER A 217 6.33 23.99 20.39
CA SER A 217 6.50 25.45 20.53
C SER A 217 6.48 25.86 22.01
N GLN A 218 7.46 26.68 22.41
CA GLN A 218 7.74 27.10 23.79
C GLN A 218 6.76 28.18 24.32
N THR A 219 5.46 28.06 24.04
CA THR A 219 4.46 29.03 24.52
C THR A 219 3.81 28.54 25.82
N ASP A 220 3.98 29.28 26.92
CA ASP A 220 3.43 28.92 28.24
C ASP A 220 1.95 29.35 28.47
N ASP A 221 1.39 30.22 27.61
CA ASP A 221 -0.01 30.66 27.72
C ASP A 221 -0.98 29.74 26.97
N LEU A 222 -1.91 29.13 27.72
CA LEU A 222 -2.93 28.23 27.19
C LEU A 222 -3.93 28.91 26.24
N ALA A 223 -4.35 30.15 26.51
CA ALA A 223 -5.32 30.86 25.67
C ALA A 223 -4.71 31.24 24.32
N VAL A 224 -3.45 31.69 24.32
CA VAL A 224 -2.67 31.95 23.09
C VAL A 224 -2.44 30.65 22.32
N ARG A 225 -2.13 29.54 23.02
CA ARG A 225 -2.03 28.22 22.39
C ARG A 225 -3.33 27.78 21.73
N PHE A 226 -4.48 27.94 22.39
CA PHE A 226 -5.78 27.56 21.81
C PHE A 226 -6.17 28.41 20.61
N ALA A 227 -5.88 29.72 20.62
CA ALA A 227 -6.08 30.59 19.45
C ALA A 227 -5.18 30.17 18.28
N GLN A 228 -3.89 29.89 18.54
CA GLN A 228 -2.94 29.37 17.55
C GLN A 228 -3.36 28.00 17.01
N ILE A 229 -3.93 27.13 17.85
CA ILE A 229 -4.49 25.83 17.43
C ILE A 229 -5.66 26.04 16.45
N GLY A 230 -6.56 26.99 16.73
CA GLY A 230 -7.71 27.27 15.88
C GLY A 230 -7.33 27.84 14.51
N GLU A 231 -6.43 28.82 14.49
CA GLU A 231 -5.88 29.41 13.26
C GLU A 231 -5.10 28.37 12.43
N GLN A 232 -4.26 27.57 13.08
CA GLN A 232 -3.53 26.50 12.42
C GLN A 232 -4.46 25.39 11.94
N ALA A 233 -5.53 25.04 12.65
CA ALA A 233 -6.47 24.01 12.21
C ALA A 233 -7.07 24.33 10.82
N GLY A 234 -7.41 25.59 10.54
CA GLY A 234 -7.88 26.01 9.22
C GLY A 234 -6.82 25.85 8.12
N PHE A 235 -5.55 26.14 8.44
CA PHE A 235 -4.43 25.92 7.53
C PHE A 235 -4.17 24.43 7.26
N PHE A 236 -4.23 23.58 8.29
CA PHE A 236 -4.06 22.14 8.16
C PHE A 236 -5.21 21.48 7.38
N ASP A 237 -6.45 21.98 7.53
CA ASP A 237 -7.58 21.57 6.69
C ASP A 237 -7.38 22.00 5.22
N ALA A 238 -6.86 23.21 4.97
CA ALA A 238 -6.51 23.66 3.63
C ALA A 238 -5.42 22.79 2.98
N MET A 239 -4.39 22.38 3.75
CA MET A 239 -3.38 21.43 3.30
C MET A 239 -3.97 20.08 2.93
N GLY A 240 -4.87 19.52 3.74
CA GLY A 240 -5.54 18.25 3.45
C GLY A 240 -6.32 18.24 2.12
N ARG A 241 -6.71 19.42 1.61
CA ARG A 241 -7.44 19.61 0.35
C ARG A 241 -6.54 19.75 -0.89
N LEU A 242 -5.22 19.76 -0.72
CA LEU A 242 -4.30 19.82 -1.84
C LEU A 242 -4.40 18.56 -2.73
N PRO A 243 -4.18 18.69 -4.05
CA PRO A 243 -3.96 17.54 -4.93
C PRO A 243 -2.85 16.63 -4.42
N ASP A 244 -2.96 15.34 -4.71
CA ASP A 244 -2.12 14.28 -4.14
C ASP A 244 -0.61 14.59 -4.11
N ASP A 245 -0.01 14.92 -5.26
CA ASP A 245 1.43 15.21 -5.33
C ASP A 245 1.81 16.55 -4.67
N GLN A 246 0.90 17.53 -4.64
CA GLN A 246 1.10 18.79 -3.94
C GLN A 246 1.09 18.57 -2.42
N LEU A 247 0.08 17.84 -1.92
CA LEU A 247 -0.02 17.42 -0.53
C LEU A 247 1.26 16.68 -0.09
N ASP A 248 1.72 15.73 -0.89
CA ASP A 248 2.88 14.91 -0.58
C ASP A 248 4.16 15.75 -0.41
N VAL A 249 4.43 16.64 -1.37
CA VAL A 249 5.59 17.54 -1.33
C VAL A 249 5.48 18.52 -0.16
N THR A 250 4.30 19.10 0.07
CA THR A 250 4.06 20.02 1.19
C THR A 250 4.28 19.36 2.54
N VAL A 251 3.73 18.16 2.76
CA VAL A 251 3.91 17.42 4.02
C VAL A 251 5.37 17.05 4.25
N LEU A 252 6.06 16.50 3.24
CA LEU A 252 7.47 16.13 3.36
C LEU A 252 8.35 17.34 3.67
N ARG A 253 8.13 18.47 2.98
CA ARG A 253 8.93 19.68 3.18
C ARG A 253 8.68 20.31 4.53
N TYR A 254 7.42 20.57 4.86
CA TYR A 254 7.07 21.49 5.95
C TYR A 254 6.69 20.79 7.25
N LEU A 255 6.15 19.57 7.19
CA LEU A 255 5.78 18.81 8.40
C LEU A 255 6.85 17.78 8.78
N CYS A 256 7.53 17.19 7.80
CA CYS A 256 8.61 16.23 8.03
C CYS A 256 10.01 16.86 8.05
N GLY A 257 10.16 18.12 7.63
CA GLY A 257 11.44 18.83 7.59
C GLY A 257 12.45 18.24 6.60
N ILE A 258 11.98 17.52 5.58
CA ILE A 258 12.84 16.95 4.54
C ILE A 258 13.33 18.08 3.63
N SER A 259 14.64 18.12 3.35
CA SER A 259 15.22 19.14 2.48
C SER A 259 14.65 19.06 1.07
N GLU A 260 14.51 20.23 0.42
CA GLU A 260 14.00 20.35 -0.94
C GLU A 260 14.79 19.49 -1.94
N ASP A 261 16.11 19.38 -1.77
CA ASP A 261 16.98 18.55 -2.60
C ASP A 261 16.76 17.04 -2.41
N ALA A 262 16.27 16.61 -1.24
CA ALA A 262 16.03 15.20 -0.93
C ALA A 262 14.65 14.71 -1.38
N ILE A 263 13.64 15.59 -1.41
CA ILE A 263 12.25 15.24 -1.76
C ILE A 263 12.15 14.50 -3.11
N PRO A 264 12.79 14.95 -4.22
CA PRO A 264 12.75 14.24 -5.51
C PRO A 264 13.11 12.76 -5.40
N THR A 265 14.14 12.46 -4.60
CA THR A 265 14.64 11.09 -4.39
C THR A 265 13.69 10.25 -3.52
N VAL A 266 12.97 10.89 -2.59
CA VAL A 266 11.97 10.23 -1.74
C VAL A 266 10.72 9.85 -2.54
N VAL A 267 10.13 10.81 -3.28
CA VAL A 267 8.86 10.59 -3.99
C VAL A 267 9.03 9.98 -5.38
N GLY A 268 10.26 9.97 -5.91
CA GLY A 268 10.57 9.48 -7.25
C GLY A 268 10.11 10.44 -8.36
N LEU A 269 10.17 11.75 -8.13
CA LEU A 269 9.87 12.78 -9.14
C LEU A 269 11.15 13.52 -9.53
N SER A 270 11.15 14.24 -10.65
CA SER A 270 12.29 15.11 -11.00
C SER A 270 12.29 16.37 -10.13
N PRO A 271 13.46 17.01 -9.90
CA PRO A 271 13.54 18.27 -9.15
C PRO A 271 12.66 19.38 -9.72
N ALA A 272 12.52 19.45 -11.05
CA ALA A 272 11.64 20.43 -11.69
C ALA A 272 10.16 20.18 -11.37
N ILE A 273 9.71 18.92 -11.35
CA ILE A 273 8.34 18.57 -11.02
C ILE A 273 8.06 18.86 -9.53
N THR A 274 8.96 18.49 -8.62
CA THR A 274 8.78 18.76 -7.19
C THR A 274 8.72 20.26 -6.90
N HIS A 275 9.57 21.06 -7.56
CA HIS A 275 9.50 22.53 -7.46
C HIS A 275 8.16 23.08 -7.95
N ALA A 276 7.66 22.58 -9.09
CA ALA A 276 6.36 23.00 -9.61
C ALA A 276 5.23 22.61 -8.64
N MET A 277 5.26 21.41 -8.07
CA MET A 277 4.26 20.96 -7.08
C MET A 277 4.29 21.84 -5.83
N ASP A 278 5.46 22.16 -5.29
CA ASP A 278 5.61 23.07 -4.15
C ASP A 278 5.05 24.48 -4.46
N HIS A 279 5.43 25.05 -5.60
CA HIS A 279 4.96 26.36 -6.02
C HIS A 279 3.44 26.39 -6.20
N HIS A 280 2.86 25.38 -6.86
CA HIS A 280 1.42 25.27 -7.03
C HIS A 280 0.68 25.04 -5.72
N ALA A 281 1.25 24.25 -4.80
CA ALA A 281 0.69 24.04 -3.48
C ALA A 281 0.58 25.36 -2.72
N ARG A 282 1.64 26.17 -2.72
CA ARG A 282 1.65 27.50 -2.07
C ARG A 282 0.55 28.41 -2.61
N GLY A 283 0.46 28.55 -3.93
CA GLY A 283 -0.60 29.36 -4.56
C GLY A 283 -2.02 28.77 -4.38
N ALA A 284 -2.16 27.47 -4.16
CA ALA A 284 -3.44 26.85 -3.80
C ALA A 284 -3.82 27.13 -2.34
N LEU A 285 -2.86 27.02 -1.42
CA LEU A 285 -3.06 27.31 0.00
C LEU A 285 -3.44 28.77 0.23
N GLU A 286 -2.77 29.72 -0.42
CA GLU A 286 -3.12 31.15 -0.35
C GLU A 286 -4.60 31.37 -0.73
N ARG A 287 -5.06 30.75 -1.83
CA ARG A 287 -6.46 30.89 -2.28
C ARG A 287 -7.47 30.19 -1.36
N ILE A 288 -7.16 28.99 -0.87
CA ILE A 288 -8.07 28.21 -0.03
C ILE A 288 -8.19 28.85 1.35
N TYR A 289 -7.07 29.27 1.93
CA TYR A 289 -7.01 29.84 3.27
C TYR A 289 -7.68 31.22 3.33
N HIS A 290 -7.41 32.12 2.37
CA HIS A 290 -8.06 33.44 2.34
C HIS A 290 -9.59 33.36 2.12
N ARG A 291 -10.09 32.32 1.45
CA ARG A 291 -11.53 32.07 1.33
C ARG A 291 -12.18 31.63 2.65
N HIS A 292 -11.42 30.99 3.53
CA HIS A 292 -11.92 30.60 4.86
C HIS A 292 -11.90 31.75 5.86
N GLU A 293 -10.99 32.72 5.72
CA GLU A 293 -10.99 33.93 6.57
C GLU A 293 -12.10 34.93 6.20
N ASN A 294 -12.56 34.94 4.94
CA ASN A 294 -13.68 35.77 4.47
C ASN A 294 -14.76 34.92 3.78
N PRO A 295 -15.64 34.23 4.55
CA PRO A 295 -16.79 33.56 3.97
C PRO A 295 -17.77 34.61 3.40
N GLU A 296 -18.08 34.52 2.11
CA GLU A 296 -19.16 35.30 1.46
C GLU A 296 -20.54 35.00 2.08
#